data_AF-A0A0P7ZI79-F1
#
_entry.id   AF-A0A0P7ZI79-F1
#
_cell.length_a   1.000
_cell.length_b   1.000
_cell.length_c   1.000
_cell.angle_alpha   90.00
_cell.angle_beta   90.00
_cell.angle_gamma   90.00
#
_symmetry.space_group_name_H-M   'P 1'
#
loop_
_entity.id
_entity.type
_entity.pdbx_description
1 polymer ?
#
loop_
_entity_poly.entity_id
_entity_poly.type
_entity_poly.pdbx_seq_one_letter_code
_entity_poly.pdbx_strand_id
1 'polypeptide(L)'
;MMRISTKQWRYISTVLLLLILGGVIAIWLYTTKKQVDLTAFTVAILSSVISLVALYVSLQTYISIDSVNTITKMDGNILDNEHYVTCIPELISTFRQTEEAALRDAILGQITRNIRKHSSTAMNFADTLQSMIDVLVLFPAIDLRSESTESRHTKDIDSIIQKINEKADEFTSISKGNSIQIREAVKLFTSVYEYQRTVEGKGILEQTGLLQIRATMLRNPVSATVYHNYLGLYYRKRAIRLVDPKDKADVASLQKWQEIRDRISGDALEKLKRYLSQADHSFAKALEFSKDDPMWRGYILFNQARTEFIKHVMLREEYVDPLTTMEDAISARANLNELIDEILADQKQFSVLQCHYLYQEEYARLLYVSYCKALGKEAYYRGERVQNNDQYAKLIRPFLKELNSTGRERLASLSRLP
;
A
#
# COMPACT_ATOMS: atom_id res chain seq x y z
N MET A 1 43.57 4.58 -17.96
CA MET A 1 43.52 6.05 -17.76
C MET A 1 42.26 6.39 -16.98
N MET A 2 42.40 6.80 -15.72
CA MET A 2 41.28 7.19 -14.86
C MET A 2 40.67 8.50 -15.40
N ARG A 3 39.42 8.49 -15.87
CA ARG A 3 38.70 9.70 -16.25
C ARG A 3 38.35 10.48 -14.98
N ILE A 4 39.13 11.50 -14.69
CA ILE A 4 38.91 12.44 -13.59
C ILE A 4 37.60 13.20 -13.86
N SER A 5 36.68 13.16 -12.90
CA SER A 5 35.39 13.85 -12.95
C SER A 5 35.57 15.38 -12.98
N THR A 6 34.66 16.12 -13.62
CA THR A 6 34.68 17.60 -13.65
C THR A 6 34.70 18.24 -12.26
N LYS A 7 34.14 17.58 -11.24
CA LYS A 7 34.23 18.00 -9.83
C LYS A 7 35.65 17.84 -9.27
N GLN A 8 36.33 16.74 -9.60
CA GLN A 8 37.72 16.50 -9.20
C GLN A 8 38.69 17.48 -9.88
N TRP A 9 38.40 17.87 -11.13
CA TRP A 9 39.18 18.88 -11.84
C TRP A 9 39.12 20.25 -11.15
N ARG A 10 37.93 20.71 -10.74
CA ARG A 10 37.76 21.96 -9.97
C ARG A 10 38.49 21.91 -8.63
N TYR A 11 38.49 20.76 -7.97
CA TYR A 11 39.22 20.54 -6.71
C TYR A 11 40.73 20.67 -6.91
N ILE A 12 41.28 19.98 -7.91
CA ILE A 12 42.72 20.04 -8.22
C ILE A 12 43.12 21.46 -8.61
N SER A 13 42.31 22.15 -9.43
CA SER A 13 42.59 23.53 -9.84
C SER A 13 42.61 24.51 -8.67
N THR A 14 41.66 24.42 -7.74
CA THR A 14 41.57 25.35 -6.59
C THR A 14 42.74 25.15 -5.62
N VAL A 15 43.11 23.91 -5.32
CA VAL A 15 44.30 23.61 -4.49
C VAL A 15 45.58 24.08 -5.17
N LEU A 16 45.72 23.86 -6.49
CA LEU A 16 46.87 24.32 -7.26
C LEU A 16 46.97 25.85 -7.26
N LEU A 17 45.84 26.55 -7.39
CA LEU A 17 45.79 28.01 -7.40
C LEU A 17 46.20 28.62 -6.06
N LEU A 18 45.79 28.00 -4.94
CA LEU A 18 46.22 28.40 -3.60
C LEU A 18 47.73 28.19 -3.37
N LEU A 19 48.29 27.07 -3.87
CA LEU A 19 49.72 26.81 -3.82
C LEU A 19 50.52 27.82 -4.65
N ILE A 20 50.05 28.13 -5.87
CA ILE A 20 50.67 29.13 -6.74
C ILE A 20 50.60 30.51 -6.08
N LEU A 21 49.45 30.90 -5.52
CA LEU A 21 49.27 32.16 -4.82
C LEU A 21 50.23 32.28 -3.62
N GLY A 22 50.38 31.21 -2.84
CA GLY A 22 51.34 31.15 -1.73
C GLY A 22 52.79 31.32 -2.22
N GLY A 23 53.15 30.68 -3.32
CA GLY A 23 54.47 30.83 -3.96
C GLY A 23 54.72 32.24 -4.48
N VAL A 24 53.74 32.87 -5.14
CA VAL A 24 53.84 34.24 -5.65
C VAL A 24 54.00 35.24 -4.50
N ILE A 25 53.24 35.09 -3.42
CA ILE A 25 53.35 35.94 -2.22
C ILE A 25 54.73 35.77 -1.56
N ALA A 26 55.26 34.54 -1.50
CA ALA A 26 56.60 34.29 -0.97
C ALA A 26 57.70 34.97 -1.80
N ILE A 27 57.62 34.89 -3.13
CA ILE A 27 58.57 35.54 -4.06
C ILE A 27 58.45 37.07 -3.98
N TRP A 28 57.22 37.60 -3.89
CA TRP A 28 56.98 39.04 -3.79
C TRP A 28 57.52 39.62 -2.46
N LEU A 29 57.37 38.89 -1.35
CA LEU A 29 57.93 39.31 -0.05
C LEU A 29 59.46 39.15 0.01
N TYR A 30 60.02 38.15 -0.66
CA TYR A 30 61.47 37.97 -0.80
C TYR A 30 62.14 39.18 -1.48
N THR A 31 61.50 39.76 -2.49
CA THR A 31 62.04 40.94 -3.19
C THR A 31 61.87 42.24 -2.42
N THR A 32 61.00 42.32 -1.41
CA THR A 32 60.68 43.56 -0.69
C THR A 32 61.34 43.75 0.68
N LYS A 33 61.93 42.75 1.35
CA LYS A 33 62.58 42.94 2.66
C LYS A 33 63.93 42.22 2.83
N LYS A 34 64.98 43.01 3.12
CA LYS A 34 66.39 42.57 3.25
C LYS A 34 66.82 41.99 4.62
N GLN A 35 65.93 41.82 5.60
CA GLN A 35 66.29 41.27 6.92
C GLN A 35 65.15 40.43 7.52
N VAL A 36 64.85 39.28 6.92
CA VAL A 36 63.98 38.28 7.54
C VAL A 36 64.71 36.96 7.53
N ASP A 37 64.74 36.26 8.67
CA ASP A 37 65.25 34.89 8.76
C ASP A 37 64.50 34.01 7.76
N LEU A 38 65.20 33.70 6.66
CA LEU A 38 64.63 33.09 5.46
C LEU A 38 63.98 31.75 5.79
N THR A 39 64.57 31.02 6.73
CA THR A 39 64.11 29.68 7.10
C THR A 39 62.80 29.77 7.88
N ALA A 40 62.74 30.58 8.93
CA ALA A 40 61.55 30.79 9.73
C ALA A 40 60.38 31.33 8.90
N PHE A 41 60.65 32.27 7.99
CA PHE A 41 59.63 32.86 7.12
C PHE A 41 59.08 31.89 6.07
N THR A 42 59.97 31.13 5.42
CA THR A 42 59.55 30.12 4.43
C THR A 42 58.72 29.03 5.11
N VAL A 43 59.14 28.59 6.30
CA VAL A 43 58.39 27.62 7.11
C VAL A 43 57.02 28.18 7.50
N ALA A 44 56.91 29.46 7.89
CA ALA A 44 55.65 30.09 8.27
C ALA A 44 54.65 30.22 7.11
N ILE A 45 55.12 30.62 5.91
CA ILE A 45 54.26 30.68 4.71
C ILE A 45 53.83 29.27 4.30
N LEU A 46 54.77 28.33 4.20
CA LEU A 46 54.45 26.96 3.80
C LEU A 46 53.45 26.32 4.77
N SER A 47 53.65 26.53 6.08
CA SER A 47 52.72 26.06 7.13
C SER A 47 51.35 26.71 7.02
N SER A 48 51.28 28.00 6.67
CA SER A 48 50.00 28.70 6.45
C SER A 48 49.26 28.15 5.23
N VAL A 49 49.96 27.88 4.14
CA VAL A 49 49.37 27.28 2.93
C VAL A 49 48.88 25.87 3.20
N ILE A 50 49.67 25.04 3.90
CA ILE A 50 49.26 23.70 4.32
C ILE A 50 48.01 23.78 5.20
N SER A 51 47.96 24.71 6.15
CA SER A 51 46.80 24.93 7.03
C SER A 51 45.55 25.34 6.25
N LEU A 52 45.69 26.20 5.23
CA LEU A 52 44.58 26.66 4.41
C LEU A 52 44.03 25.56 3.50
N VAL A 53 44.92 24.73 2.94
CA VAL A 53 44.53 23.53 2.19
C VAL A 53 43.82 22.54 3.11
N ALA A 54 44.34 22.31 4.33
CA ALA A 54 43.71 21.44 5.32
C ALA A 54 42.32 21.95 5.75
N LEU A 55 42.16 23.26 5.95
CA LEU A 55 40.88 23.90 6.24
C LEU A 55 39.89 23.72 5.08
N TYR A 56 40.33 23.92 3.84
CA TYR A 56 39.49 23.72 2.66
C TYR A 56 39.04 22.27 2.50
N VAL A 57 39.95 21.30 2.69
CA VAL A 57 39.60 19.86 2.69
C VAL A 57 38.56 19.60 3.77
N SER A 58 38.80 20.07 4.99
CA SER A 58 37.89 19.87 6.12
C SER A 58 36.51 20.49 5.87
N LEU A 59 36.46 21.69 5.26
CA LEU A 59 35.21 22.37 4.90
C LEU A 59 34.44 21.58 3.83
N GLN A 60 35.13 21.07 2.81
CA GLN A 60 34.50 20.23 1.78
C GLN A 60 34.02 18.90 2.33
N THR A 61 34.79 18.27 3.22
CA THR A 61 34.38 17.06 3.93
C THR A 61 33.15 17.33 4.79
N TYR A 62 33.13 18.44 5.53
CA TYR A 62 31.99 18.86 6.34
C TYR A 62 30.74 19.10 5.48
N ILE A 63 30.85 19.89 4.40
CA ILE A 63 29.74 20.17 3.48
C ILE A 63 29.25 18.88 2.80
N SER A 64 30.15 17.96 2.44
CA SER A 64 29.79 16.67 1.86
C SER A 64 29.04 15.80 2.84
N ILE A 65 29.48 15.73 4.11
CA ILE A 65 28.80 14.99 5.17
C ILE A 65 27.43 15.60 5.44
N ASP A 66 27.34 16.93 5.54
CA ASP A 66 26.10 17.66 5.83
C ASP A 66 25.08 17.55 4.69
N SER A 67 25.52 17.62 3.44
CA SER A 67 24.69 17.39 2.27
C SER A 67 24.17 15.94 2.22
N VAL A 68 25.02 14.96 2.50
CA VAL A 68 24.60 13.54 2.57
C VAL A 68 23.61 13.33 3.71
N ASN A 69 23.87 13.93 4.88
CA ASN A 69 22.99 13.83 6.04
C ASN A 69 21.61 14.44 5.75
N THR A 70 21.57 15.64 5.15
CA THR A 70 20.32 16.31 4.75
C THR A 70 19.49 15.49 3.76
N ILE A 71 20.14 14.76 2.85
CA ILE A 71 19.46 13.90 1.86
C ILE A 71 18.94 12.60 2.49
N THR A 72 19.56 12.11 3.56
CA THR A 72 19.39 10.73 4.06
C THR A 72 18.72 10.62 5.42
N LYS A 73 18.65 11.73 6.14
CA LYS A 73 17.95 11.83 7.41
C LYS A 73 16.45 11.55 7.20
N MET A 74 15.91 10.70 8.06
CA MET A 74 14.48 10.35 8.12
C MET A 74 13.96 10.49 9.56
N ASP A 75 14.57 11.35 10.37
CA ASP A 75 14.08 11.62 11.72
C ASP A 75 12.67 12.23 11.62
N GLY A 76 11.69 11.60 12.29
CA GLY A 76 10.30 12.01 12.23
C GLY A 76 9.58 11.68 10.92
N ASN A 77 10.07 10.70 10.15
CA ASN A 77 9.41 10.28 8.91
C ASN A 77 8.05 9.60 9.17
N ILE A 78 7.18 9.66 8.15
CA ILE A 78 5.81 9.17 8.25
C ILE A 78 5.68 7.64 8.32
N LEU A 79 6.67 6.89 7.82
CA LEU A 79 6.69 5.41 7.88
C LEU A 79 6.98 4.90 9.30
N ASP A 80 7.59 5.73 10.15
CA ASP A 80 7.87 5.46 11.56
C ASP A 80 6.80 6.03 12.51
N ASN A 81 5.81 6.75 11.99
CA ASN A 81 4.78 7.40 12.80
C ASN A 81 3.70 6.40 13.23
N GLU A 82 3.75 5.98 14.50
CA GLU A 82 2.78 5.07 15.14
C GLU A 82 1.37 5.68 15.34
N HIS A 83 1.22 6.99 15.13
CA HIS A 83 -0.04 7.71 15.24
C HIS A 83 -0.60 8.15 13.89
N TYR A 84 -0.02 7.66 12.78
CA TYR A 84 -0.51 8.00 11.45
C TYR A 84 -1.92 7.43 11.19
N VAL A 85 -2.76 8.25 10.57
CA VAL A 85 -4.13 7.91 10.17
C VAL A 85 -4.38 8.46 8.78
N THR A 86 -5.02 7.68 7.92
CA THR A 86 -5.41 8.15 6.58
C THR A 86 -6.59 9.13 6.69
N CYS A 87 -6.47 10.31 6.09
CA CYS A 87 -7.56 11.28 6.01
C CYS A 87 -8.56 10.87 4.92
N ILE A 88 -9.60 10.12 5.31
CA ILE A 88 -10.63 9.62 4.38
C ILE A 88 -11.35 10.76 3.65
N PRO A 89 -11.78 11.86 4.32
CA PRO A 89 -12.41 12.97 3.62
C PRO A 89 -11.53 13.57 2.53
N GLU A 90 -10.23 13.72 2.79
CA GLU A 90 -9.28 14.21 1.80
C GLU A 90 -9.14 13.24 0.63
N LEU A 91 -9.02 11.93 0.91
CA LEU A 91 -8.91 10.89 -0.11
C LEU A 91 -10.13 10.88 -1.05
N ILE A 92 -11.33 10.82 -0.47
CA ILE A 92 -12.60 10.82 -1.22
C ILE A 92 -12.80 12.15 -1.97
N SER A 93 -12.46 13.28 -1.34
CA SER A 93 -12.56 14.59 -1.98
C SER A 93 -11.60 14.77 -3.16
N THR A 94 -10.47 14.07 -3.16
CA THR A 94 -9.48 14.13 -4.24
C THR A 94 -9.94 13.29 -5.44
N PHE A 95 -10.63 12.17 -5.18
CA PHE A 95 -11.02 11.18 -6.19
C PHE A 95 -12.53 11.14 -6.44
N ARG A 96 -13.07 12.24 -7.00
CA ARG A 96 -14.52 12.41 -7.25
C ARG A 96 -14.99 12.01 -8.65
N GLN A 97 -14.20 11.23 -9.37
CA GLN A 97 -14.47 10.92 -10.77
C GLN A 97 -15.71 9.99 -10.90
N THR A 98 -16.51 10.24 -11.94
CA THR A 98 -17.72 9.48 -12.27
C THR A 98 -17.46 8.35 -13.27
N GLU A 99 -16.33 8.38 -13.96
CA GLU A 99 -15.89 7.35 -14.90
C GLU A 99 -14.68 6.59 -14.37
N GLU A 100 -14.69 5.27 -14.54
CA GLU A 100 -13.65 4.37 -14.01
C GLU A 100 -12.28 4.63 -14.63
N ALA A 101 -12.23 4.89 -15.94
CA ALA A 101 -10.99 5.25 -16.63
C ALA A 101 -10.39 6.55 -16.08
N ALA A 102 -11.23 7.56 -15.82
CA ALA A 102 -10.80 8.83 -15.26
C ALA A 102 -10.32 8.68 -13.79
N LEU A 103 -10.98 7.85 -12.98
CA LEU A 103 -10.54 7.53 -11.63
C LEU A 103 -9.16 6.86 -11.64
N ARG A 104 -8.97 5.87 -12.51
CA ARG A 104 -7.69 5.17 -12.67
C ARG A 104 -6.57 6.13 -13.09
N ASP A 105 -6.82 6.97 -14.09
CA ASP A 105 -5.83 7.95 -14.56
C ASP A 105 -5.49 8.99 -13.48
N ALA A 106 -6.46 9.40 -12.66
CA ALA A 106 -6.23 10.28 -11.52
C ALA A 106 -5.31 9.64 -10.47
N ILE A 107 -5.60 8.38 -10.08
CA ILE A 107 -4.81 7.61 -9.11
C ILE A 107 -3.37 7.41 -9.61
N LEU A 108 -3.20 6.84 -10.80
CA LEU A 108 -1.88 6.55 -11.35
C LEU A 108 -1.10 7.84 -11.67
N GLY A 109 -1.81 8.88 -12.11
CA GLY A 109 -1.26 10.21 -12.35
C GLY A 109 -0.77 10.89 -11.08
N GLN A 110 -1.44 10.73 -9.95
CA GLN A 110 -0.96 11.22 -8.66
C GLN A 110 0.30 10.49 -8.22
N ILE A 111 0.29 9.15 -8.26
CA ILE A 111 1.47 8.32 -7.90
C ILE A 111 2.68 8.73 -8.75
N THR A 112 2.51 8.84 -10.06
CA THR A 112 3.59 9.22 -10.98
C THR A 112 4.12 10.63 -10.72
N ARG A 113 3.23 11.59 -10.41
CA ARG A 113 3.62 12.97 -10.07
C ARG A 113 4.40 13.02 -8.76
N ASN A 114 3.97 12.28 -7.74
CA ASN A 114 4.63 12.26 -6.43
C ASN A 114 6.04 11.68 -6.54
N ILE A 115 6.22 10.57 -7.27
CA ILE A 115 7.54 9.99 -7.53
C ILE A 115 8.47 11.01 -8.22
N ARG A 116 7.99 11.76 -9.21
CA ARG A 116 8.81 12.73 -9.96
C ARG A 116 9.15 14.00 -9.19
N LYS A 117 8.19 14.55 -8.43
CA LYS A 117 8.32 15.87 -7.79
C LYS A 117 8.79 15.81 -6.33
N HIS A 118 8.49 14.73 -5.61
CA HIS A 118 8.62 14.66 -4.15
C HIS A 118 9.54 13.51 -3.67
N SER A 119 10.61 13.17 -4.41
CA SER A 119 11.53 12.08 -4.03
C SER A 119 13.01 12.49 -3.97
N SER A 120 13.29 13.78 -3.72
CA SER A 120 14.67 14.30 -3.69
C SER A 120 15.42 13.96 -2.40
N THR A 121 14.71 13.76 -1.29
CA THR A 121 15.25 13.35 0.01
C THR A 121 14.60 12.05 0.44
N ALA A 122 15.27 11.30 1.32
CA ALA A 122 14.74 10.05 1.85
C ALA A 122 13.41 10.26 2.60
N MET A 123 13.27 11.38 3.31
CA MET A 123 12.04 11.78 3.99
C MET A 123 10.88 12.02 3.01
N ASN A 124 11.09 12.82 1.96
CA ASN A 124 10.04 13.08 0.97
C ASN A 124 9.67 11.80 0.19
N PHE A 125 10.65 10.93 -0.06
CA PHE A 125 10.39 9.63 -0.67
C PHE A 125 9.57 8.72 0.26
N ALA A 126 9.84 8.74 1.57
CA ALA A 126 9.01 8.03 2.55
C ALA A 126 7.56 8.54 2.57
N ASP A 127 7.36 9.86 2.47
CA ASP A 127 6.02 10.46 2.33
C ASP A 127 5.32 10.02 1.04
N THR A 128 6.08 9.96 -0.06
CA THR A 128 5.58 9.43 -1.33
C THR A 128 5.15 7.97 -1.21
N LEU A 129 5.95 7.13 -0.55
CA LEU A 129 5.61 5.72 -0.33
C LEU A 129 4.37 5.55 0.54
N GLN A 130 4.22 6.33 1.62
CA GLN A 130 3.03 6.27 2.46
C GLN A 130 1.79 6.74 1.69
N SER A 131 1.87 7.83 0.92
CA SER A 131 0.78 8.28 0.05
C SER A 131 0.38 7.19 -0.96
N MET A 132 1.32 6.42 -1.47
CA MET A 132 1.02 5.29 -2.34
C MET A 132 0.31 4.14 -1.60
N ILE A 133 0.71 3.86 -0.37
CA ILE A 133 0.06 2.85 0.49
C ILE A 133 -1.36 3.25 0.83
N ASP A 134 -1.60 4.54 1.13
CA ASP A 134 -2.93 5.06 1.45
C ASP A 134 -3.92 4.86 0.30
N VAL A 135 -3.46 4.97 -0.95
CA VAL A 135 -4.30 4.81 -2.14
C VAL A 135 -4.59 3.32 -2.46
N LEU A 136 -3.87 2.36 -1.87
CA LEU A 136 -4.11 0.92 -2.10
C LEU A 136 -5.52 0.47 -1.70
N VAL A 137 -6.16 1.19 -0.78
CA VAL A 137 -7.56 0.93 -0.39
C VAL A 137 -8.54 1.17 -1.54
N LEU A 138 -8.18 2.01 -2.52
CA LEU A 138 -9.02 2.34 -3.69
C LEU A 138 -8.80 1.38 -4.86
N PHE A 139 -7.73 0.57 -4.84
CA PHE A 139 -7.41 -0.34 -5.93
C PHE A 139 -8.53 -1.36 -6.24
N PRO A 140 -9.27 -1.92 -5.25
CA PRO A 140 -10.41 -2.78 -5.53
C PRO A 140 -11.54 -2.10 -6.33
N ALA A 141 -11.59 -0.77 -6.38
CA ALA A 141 -12.61 0.00 -7.08
C ALA A 141 -12.33 0.24 -8.56
N ILE A 142 -11.11 -0.07 -9.02
CA ILE A 142 -10.67 0.12 -10.40
C ILE A 142 -10.29 -1.22 -11.03
N ASP A 143 -10.72 -1.46 -12.26
CA ASP A 143 -10.23 -2.59 -13.05
C ASP A 143 -8.81 -2.26 -13.54
N LEU A 144 -7.83 -2.94 -12.94
CA LEU A 144 -6.44 -2.87 -13.35
C LEU A 144 -6.19 -3.63 -14.67
N ARG A 145 -7.17 -4.37 -15.18
CA ARG A 145 -7.09 -5.14 -16.44
C ARG A 145 -7.74 -4.48 -17.65
N SER A 146 -8.62 -3.48 -17.49
CA SER A 146 -9.60 -3.13 -18.52
C SER A 146 -8.97 -2.96 -19.93
N GLU A 147 -9.24 -3.97 -20.75
CA GLU A 147 -9.15 -4.11 -22.21
C GLU A 147 -7.89 -3.59 -22.93
N SER A 148 -6.82 -4.37 -22.84
CA SER A 148 -6.18 -5.06 -23.96
C SER A 148 -4.80 -5.55 -23.53
N THR A 149 -4.37 -6.67 -24.10
CA THR A 149 -3.15 -7.42 -23.79
C THR A 149 -1.83 -6.64 -23.99
N GLU A 150 -1.87 -5.33 -24.25
CA GLU A 150 -0.74 -4.40 -24.37
C GLU A 150 -1.11 -2.94 -23.94
N SER A 151 -2.13 -2.75 -23.10
CA SER A 151 -2.63 -1.40 -22.79
C SER A 151 -1.65 -0.58 -21.95
N ARG A 152 -1.44 0.68 -22.34
CA ARG A 152 -0.58 1.73 -21.74
C ARG A 152 -0.45 1.68 -20.20
N HIS A 153 -1.51 1.32 -19.49
CA HIS A 153 -1.59 1.34 -18.03
C HIS A 153 -0.83 0.21 -17.31
N THR A 154 -0.73 -0.99 -17.90
CA THR A 154 0.12 -2.05 -17.30
C THR A 154 1.59 -1.67 -17.39
N LYS A 155 2.00 -1.09 -18.52
CA LYS A 155 3.33 -0.47 -18.68
C LYS A 155 3.55 0.69 -17.71
N ASP A 156 2.51 1.48 -17.42
CA ASP A 156 2.60 2.59 -16.46
C ASP A 156 2.87 2.09 -15.04
N ILE A 157 2.20 1.02 -14.57
CA ILE A 157 2.42 0.48 -13.23
C ILE A 157 3.76 -0.27 -13.12
N ASP A 158 4.12 -1.07 -14.11
CA ASP A 158 5.44 -1.72 -14.13
C ASP A 158 6.55 -0.65 -14.17
N SER A 159 6.34 0.46 -14.87
CA SER A 159 7.24 1.62 -14.86
C SER A 159 7.26 2.33 -13.49
N ILE A 160 6.13 2.43 -12.79
CA ILE A 160 6.05 2.97 -11.42
C ILE A 160 6.88 2.08 -10.48
N ILE A 161 6.68 0.76 -10.52
CA ILE A 161 7.42 -0.21 -9.70
C ILE A 161 8.91 -0.13 -10.00
N GLN A 162 9.31 -0.07 -11.27
CA GLN A 162 10.71 0.09 -11.66
C GLN A 162 11.30 1.38 -11.08
N LYS A 163 10.64 2.53 -11.26
CA LYS A 163 11.13 3.83 -10.76
C LYS A 163 11.27 3.86 -9.24
N ILE A 164 10.34 3.22 -8.53
CA ILE A 164 10.37 3.15 -7.07
C ILE A 164 11.52 2.28 -6.59
N ASN A 165 11.77 1.14 -7.24
CA ASN A 165 12.90 0.28 -6.92
C ASN A 165 14.24 0.98 -7.19
N GLU A 166 14.38 1.64 -8.34
CA GLU A 166 15.56 2.45 -8.68
C GLU A 166 15.82 3.53 -7.62
N LYS A 167 14.76 4.25 -7.19
CA LYS A 167 14.86 5.27 -6.14
C LYS A 167 15.18 4.68 -4.77
N ALA A 168 14.60 3.54 -4.41
CA ALA A 168 14.91 2.86 -3.16
C ALA A 168 16.38 2.39 -3.11
N ASP A 169 16.94 1.93 -4.24
CA ASP A 169 18.35 1.54 -4.33
C ASP A 169 19.31 2.73 -4.17
N GLU A 170 18.96 3.92 -4.68
CA GLU A 170 19.72 5.15 -4.43
C GLU A 170 19.89 5.40 -2.93
N PHE A 171 18.82 5.31 -2.13
CA PHE A 171 18.86 5.54 -0.68
C PHE A 171 19.48 4.38 0.12
N THR A 172 19.42 3.15 -0.41
CA THR A 172 20.03 1.97 0.23
C THR A 172 21.55 2.07 0.29
N SER A 173 22.15 2.75 -0.69
CA SER A 173 23.60 2.99 -0.71
C SER A 173 24.09 3.94 0.40
N ILE A 174 23.19 4.63 1.11
CA ILE A 174 23.54 5.78 1.96
C ILE A 174 23.15 5.63 3.44
N SER A 175 22.06 4.90 3.78
CA SER A 175 21.67 4.66 5.19
C SER A 175 21.06 3.26 5.40
N LYS A 176 21.66 2.43 6.26
CA LYS A 176 21.26 1.01 6.46
C LYS A 176 19.94 0.81 7.22
N GLY A 177 19.60 1.66 8.19
CA GLY A 177 18.37 1.49 8.99
C GLY A 177 17.13 1.96 8.23
N ASN A 178 17.18 3.19 7.74
CA ASN A 178 16.11 3.85 6.98
C ASN A 178 15.80 3.14 5.65
N SER A 179 16.82 2.58 5.00
CA SER A 179 16.63 1.82 3.76
C SER A 179 15.84 0.52 3.95
N ILE A 180 15.86 -0.07 5.15
CA ILE A 180 15.04 -1.26 5.43
C ILE A 180 13.57 -0.88 5.43
N GLN A 181 13.18 0.19 6.14
CA GLN A 181 11.78 0.65 6.18
C GLN A 181 11.27 1.00 4.78
N ILE A 182 12.05 1.77 4.01
CA ILE A 182 11.75 2.08 2.60
C ILE A 182 11.55 0.79 1.80
N ARG A 183 12.45 -0.19 1.92
CA ARG A 183 12.39 -1.44 1.15
C ARG A 183 11.18 -2.29 1.53
N GLU A 184 10.83 -2.36 2.80
CA GLU A 184 9.62 -3.07 3.25
C GLU A 184 8.33 -2.38 2.78
N ALA A 185 8.29 -1.04 2.74
CA ALA A 185 7.17 -0.29 2.17
C ALA A 185 7.03 -0.51 0.65
N VAL A 186 8.14 -0.53 -0.09
CA VAL A 186 8.14 -0.85 -1.53
C VAL A 186 7.67 -2.27 -1.81
N LYS A 187 8.15 -3.25 -1.03
CA LYS A 187 7.67 -4.63 -1.10
C LYS A 187 6.17 -4.72 -0.82
N LEU A 188 5.67 -4.00 0.19
CA LEU A 188 4.25 -3.96 0.53
C LEU A 188 3.41 -3.50 -0.65
N PHE A 189 3.74 -2.33 -1.23
CA PHE A 189 3.03 -1.80 -2.39
C PHE A 189 3.05 -2.78 -3.57
N THR A 190 4.23 -3.32 -3.90
CA THR A 190 4.42 -4.25 -5.02
C THR A 190 3.60 -5.53 -4.83
N SER A 191 3.66 -6.10 -3.62
CA SER A 191 2.98 -7.35 -3.29
C SER A 191 1.45 -7.21 -3.28
N VAL A 192 0.94 -6.07 -2.83
CA VAL A 192 -0.50 -5.77 -2.86
C VAL A 192 -0.99 -5.61 -4.30
N TYR A 193 -0.23 -4.90 -5.13
CA TYR A 193 -0.56 -4.77 -6.56
C TYR A 193 -0.56 -6.13 -7.27
N GLU A 194 0.48 -6.94 -7.07
CA GLU A 194 0.56 -8.31 -7.63
C GLU A 194 -0.62 -9.17 -7.17
N TYR A 195 -1.01 -9.05 -5.89
CA TYR A 195 -2.17 -9.75 -5.36
C TYR A 195 -3.45 -9.35 -6.11
N GLN A 196 -3.72 -8.05 -6.24
CA GLN A 196 -4.92 -7.55 -6.94
C GLN A 196 -4.95 -8.01 -8.41
N ARG A 197 -3.84 -7.85 -9.13
CA ARG A 197 -3.69 -8.33 -10.52
C ARG A 197 -3.95 -9.83 -10.65
N THR A 198 -3.45 -10.63 -9.70
CA THR A 198 -3.60 -12.11 -9.74
C THR A 198 -5.01 -12.55 -9.38
N VAL A 199 -5.68 -11.87 -8.44
CA VAL A 199 -7.07 -12.14 -8.09
C VAL A 199 -7.98 -11.86 -9.27
N GLU A 200 -7.80 -10.73 -9.95
CA GLU A 200 -8.58 -10.39 -11.14
C GLU A 200 -8.25 -11.31 -12.32
N GLY A 201 -7.01 -11.78 -12.45
CA GLY A 201 -6.53 -12.63 -13.54
C GLY A 201 -6.86 -14.12 -13.44
N LYS A 202 -7.49 -14.60 -12.35
CA LYS A 202 -7.69 -16.04 -12.06
C LYS A 202 -6.37 -16.86 -12.07
N GLY A 203 -5.23 -16.20 -11.89
CA GLY A 203 -3.89 -16.81 -11.94
C GLY A 203 -3.52 -17.55 -10.66
N ILE A 204 -2.50 -18.41 -10.72
CA ILE A 204 -1.98 -19.11 -9.55
C ILE A 204 -1.09 -18.14 -8.75
N LEU A 205 -1.41 -17.90 -7.46
CA LEU A 205 -0.52 -17.19 -6.52
C LEU A 205 0.70 -18.07 -6.23
N GLU A 206 1.70 -18.08 -7.13
CA GLU A 206 2.86 -18.97 -6.99
C GLU A 206 4.01 -18.36 -6.19
N GLN A 207 4.12 -17.04 -6.06
CA GLN A 207 5.15 -16.40 -5.26
C GLN A 207 4.60 -15.21 -4.50
N THR A 208 4.95 -15.12 -3.22
CA THR A 208 4.33 -14.20 -2.28
C THR A 208 5.34 -13.18 -1.81
N GLY A 209 5.46 -12.07 -2.54
CA GLY A 209 6.12 -10.89 -2.01
C GLY A 209 5.60 -10.56 -0.59
N LEU A 210 4.31 -10.80 -0.33
CA LEU A 210 3.67 -10.67 0.98
C LEU A 210 4.37 -11.48 2.09
N LEU A 211 4.83 -12.72 1.85
CA LEU A 211 5.51 -13.51 2.90
C LEU A 211 6.96 -13.07 3.14
N GLN A 212 7.53 -12.27 2.23
CA GLN A 212 8.90 -11.77 2.34
C GLN A 212 9.00 -10.42 3.06
N ILE A 213 7.86 -9.85 3.46
CA ILE A 213 7.79 -8.59 4.18
C ILE A 213 8.05 -8.83 5.66
N ARG A 214 8.94 -8.04 6.25
CA ARG A 214 9.22 -8.06 7.70
C ARG A 214 8.20 -7.19 8.42
N ALA A 215 7.08 -7.79 8.83
CA ALA A 215 5.96 -7.09 9.47
C ALA A 215 6.36 -6.14 10.61
N THR A 216 7.33 -6.53 11.44
CA THR A 216 7.82 -5.72 12.58
C THR A 216 8.51 -4.42 12.18
N MET A 217 8.86 -4.25 10.90
CA MET A 217 9.46 -3.02 10.36
C MET A 217 8.39 -2.01 9.91
N LEU A 218 7.13 -2.42 9.80
CA LEU A 218 5.99 -1.56 9.47
C LEU A 218 5.41 -0.97 10.75
N ARG A 219 6.00 0.12 11.25
CA ARG A 219 5.54 0.80 12.47
C ARG A 219 4.30 1.67 12.25
N ASN A 220 4.16 2.22 11.05
CA ASN A 220 2.97 2.93 10.64
C ASN A 220 1.72 2.02 10.68
N PRO A 221 0.66 2.38 11.43
CA PRO A 221 -0.54 1.53 11.59
C PRO A 221 -1.28 1.24 10.28
N VAL A 222 -1.32 2.20 9.35
CA VAL A 222 -1.98 2.00 8.04
C VAL A 222 -1.21 0.97 7.23
N SER A 223 0.12 1.08 7.18
CA SER A 223 0.98 0.09 6.51
C SER A 223 0.83 -1.32 7.12
N ALA A 224 0.80 -1.41 8.44
CA ALA A 224 0.58 -2.68 9.15
C ALA A 224 -0.81 -3.26 8.89
N THR A 225 -1.86 -2.42 8.86
CA THR A 225 -3.24 -2.79 8.53
C THR A 225 -3.32 -3.37 7.12
N VAL A 226 -2.77 -2.67 6.13
CA VAL A 226 -2.71 -3.14 4.73
C VAL A 226 -2.02 -4.49 4.66
N TYR A 227 -0.82 -4.60 5.25
CA TYR A 227 -0.06 -5.84 5.24
C TYR A 227 -0.86 -7.03 5.81
N HIS A 228 -1.40 -6.88 7.02
CA HIS A 228 -2.11 -7.96 7.69
C HIS A 228 -3.44 -8.31 7.02
N ASN A 229 -4.15 -7.32 6.47
CA ASN A 229 -5.38 -7.55 5.71
C ASN A 229 -5.10 -8.37 4.44
N TYR A 230 -4.11 -7.98 3.63
CA TYR A 230 -3.75 -8.71 2.41
C TYR A 230 -3.14 -10.08 2.70
N LEU A 231 -2.41 -10.22 3.81
CA LEU A 231 -1.94 -11.52 4.29
C LEU A 231 -3.10 -12.46 4.66
N GLY A 232 -4.13 -11.93 5.35
CA GLY A 232 -5.35 -12.66 5.66
C GLY A 232 -6.09 -13.14 4.41
N LEU A 233 -6.23 -12.24 3.43
CA LEU A 233 -6.81 -12.55 2.11
C LEU A 233 -6.02 -13.65 1.37
N TYR A 234 -4.68 -13.59 1.41
CA TYR A 234 -3.82 -14.61 0.83
C TYR A 234 -4.07 -16.00 1.43
N TYR A 235 -4.07 -16.10 2.76
CA TYR A 235 -4.33 -17.38 3.43
C TYR A 235 -5.74 -17.89 3.19
N ARG A 236 -6.75 -17.00 3.20
CA ARG A 236 -8.12 -17.38 2.85
C ARG A 236 -8.20 -17.93 1.43
N LYS A 237 -7.56 -17.28 0.46
CA LYS A 237 -7.54 -17.77 -0.93
C LYS A 237 -6.85 -19.13 -1.06
N ARG A 238 -5.78 -19.38 -0.29
CA ARG A 238 -5.15 -20.71 -0.20
C ARG A 238 -6.11 -21.74 0.39
N ALA A 239 -6.86 -21.38 1.43
CA ALA A 239 -7.89 -22.24 2.03
C ALA A 239 -9.01 -22.58 1.03
N ILE A 240 -9.57 -21.59 0.35
CA ILE A 240 -10.64 -21.77 -0.64
C ILE A 240 -10.20 -22.70 -1.76
N ARG A 241 -8.94 -22.60 -2.24
CA ARG A 241 -8.42 -23.48 -3.30
C ARG A 241 -8.34 -24.96 -2.94
N LEU A 242 -8.23 -25.28 -1.64
CA LEU A 242 -8.29 -26.67 -1.19
C LEU A 242 -9.71 -27.26 -1.33
N VAL A 243 -10.73 -26.39 -1.32
CA VAL A 243 -12.15 -26.74 -1.42
C VAL A 243 -12.65 -26.65 -2.87
N ASP A 244 -12.34 -25.55 -3.55
CA ASP A 244 -12.65 -25.31 -4.96
C ASP A 244 -11.41 -24.78 -5.70
N PRO A 245 -10.72 -25.64 -6.46
CA PRO A 245 -9.54 -25.26 -7.24
C PRO A 245 -9.81 -24.16 -8.28
N LYS A 246 -11.05 -23.99 -8.72
CA LYS A 246 -11.42 -22.99 -9.74
C LYS A 246 -11.71 -21.61 -9.13
N ASP A 247 -11.64 -21.46 -7.81
CA ASP A 247 -11.92 -20.20 -7.09
C ASP A 247 -13.29 -19.61 -7.50
N LYS A 248 -14.23 -20.47 -7.89
CA LYS A 248 -15.61 -20.10 -8.27
C LYS A 248 -16.53 -20.11 -7.07
N ALA A 249 -16.07 -20.67 -5.96
CA ALA A 249 -16.75 -20.69 -4.71
C ALA A 249 -16.77 -19.29 -4.11
N ASP A 250 -17.67 -18.46 -4.63
CA ASP A 250 -18.28 -17.46 -3.80
C ASP A 250 -19.24 -18.14 -2.82
N VAL A 251 -19.59 -17.42 -1.78
CA VAL A 251 -20.57 -17.78 -0.78
C VAL A 251 -21.95 -18.11 -1.39
N ALA A 252 -22.23 -17.86 -2.67
CA ALA A 252 -23.45 -18.42 -3.28
C ALA A 252 -23.38 -19.95 -3.51
N SER A 253 -22.29 -20.63 -3.11
CA SER A 253 -22.11 -22.07 -3.22
C SER A 253 -22.25 -22.86 -1.91
N LEU A 254 -22.66 -22.25 -0.79
CA LEU A 254 -22.54 -22.81 0.59
C LEU A 254 -23.13 -24.21 0.79
N GLN A 255 -24.22 -24.54 0.11
CA GLN A 255 -24.78 -25.90 0.19
C GLN A 255 -23.77 -26.94 -0.33
N LYS A 256 -22.98 -26.59 -1.35
CA LYS A 256 -21.90 -27.42 -1.89
C LYS A 256 -20.73 -27.56 -0.90
N TRP A 257 -20.54 -26.61 0.01
CA TRP A 257 -19.44 -26.66 0.99
C TRP A 257 -19.67 -27.79 2.01
N GLN A 258 -20.91 -27.98 2.46
CA GLN A 258 -21.27 -29.11 3.32
C GLN A 258 -21.00 -30.46 2.61
N GLU A 259 -21.37 -30.58 1.33
CA GLU A 259 -21.14 -31.79 0.54
C GLU A 259 -19.65 -32.05 0.22
N ILE A 260 -18.86 -30.99 0.03
CA ILE A 260 -17.43 -31.10 -0.26
C ILE A 260 -16.66 -31.51 0.99
N ARG A 261 -17.09 -31.07 2.18
CA ARG A 261 -16.46 -31.45 3.46
C ARG A 261 -16.28 -32.96 3.59
N ASP A 262 -17.31 -33.73 3.25
CA ASP A 262 -17.31 -35.18 3.37
C ASP A 262 -16.38 -35.87 2.36
N ARG A 263 -15.85 -35.12 1.37
CA ARG A 263 -14.94 -35.59 0.32
C ARG A 263 -13.49 -35.14 0.51
N ILE A 264 -13.22 -34.24 1.46
CA ILE A 264 -11.87 -33.71 1.71
C ILE A 264 -11.05 -34.74 2.49
N SER A 265 -9.81 -34.98 2.05
CA SER A 265 -8.88 -35.88 2.74
C SER A 265 -8.38 -35.28 4.07
N GLY A 266 -7.96 -36.12 5.01
CA GLY A 266 -7.48 -35.66 6.32
C GLY A 266 -6.32 -34.64 6.26
N ASP A 267 -5.34 -34.86 5.38
CA ASP A 267 -4.23 -33.90 5.17
C ASP A 267 -4.71 -32.56 4.60
N ALA A 268 -5.66 -32.58 3.66
CA ALA A 268 -6.23 -31.36 3.11
C ALA A 268 -7.08 -30.60 4.16
N LEU A 269 -7.78 -31.31 5.03
CA LEU A 269 -8.54 -30.73 6.14
C LEU A 269 -7.62 -30.07 7.17
N GLU A 270 -6.49 -30.68 7.51
CA GLU A 270 -5.50 -30.06 8.40
C GLU A 270 -4.91 -28.79 7.78
N LYS A 271 -4.54 -28.84 6.49
CA LYS A 271 -4.03 -27.66 5.77
C LYS A 271 -5.08 -26.56 5.71
N LEU A 272 -6.35 -26.92 5.47
CA LEU A 272 -7.48 -25.99 5.50
C LEU A 272 -7.58 -25.30 6.85
N LYS A 273 -7.57 -26.07 7.95
CA LYS A 273 -7.62 -25.53 9.31
C LYS A 273 -6.46 -24.55 9.56
N ARG A 274 -5.23 -24.93 9.22
CA ARG A 274 -4.04 -24.06 9.39
C ARG A 274 -4.17 -22.75 8.62
N TYR A 275 -4.59 -22.79 7.36
CA TYR A 275 -4.76 -21.58 6.55
C TYR A 275 -5.89 -20.69 7.06
N LEU A 276 -7.03 -21.26 7.48
CA LEU A 276 -8.13 -20.47 8.04
C LEU A 276 -7.74 -19.85 9.39
N SER A 277 -7.01 -20.56 10.25
CA SER A 277 -6.47 -19.98 11.49
C SER A 277 -5.48 -18.85 11.23
N GLN A 278 -4.60 -18.98 10.24
CA GLN A 278 -3.66 -17.93 9.86
C GLN A 278 -4.36 -16.71 9.23
N ALA A 279 -5.41 -16.94 8.44
CA ALA A 279 -6.22 -15.87 7.87
C ALA A 279 -6.90 -15.05 8.98
N ASP A 280 -7.54 -15.74 9.92
CA ASP A 280 -8.25 -15.14 11.04
C ASP A 280 -7.33 -14.34 11.96
N HIS A 281 -6.17 -14.92 12.34
CA HIS A 281 -5.14 -14.21 13.10
C HIS A 281 -4.63 -12.96 12.40
N SER A 282 -4.52 -13.00 11.06
CA SER A 282 -4.09 -11.85 10.28
C SER A 282 -5.17 -10.77 10.22
N PHE A 283 -6.45 -11.12 10.08
CA PHE A 283 -7.54 -10.15 10.13
C PHE A 283 -7.69 -9.51 11.52
N ALA A 284 -7.59 -10.30 12.59
CA ALA A 284 -7.61 -9.78 13.96
C ALA A 284 -6.49 -8.74 14.21
N LYS A 285 -5.26 -9.03 13.75
CA LYS A 285 -4.17 -8.05 13.79
C LYS A 285 -4.43 -6.81 12.96
N ALA A 286 -5.01 -6.96 11.77
CA ALA A 286 -5.36 -5.81 10.94
C ALA A 286 -6.38 -4.89 11.64
N LEU A 287 -7.36 -5.46 12.35
CA LEU A 287 -8.32 -4.69 13.16
C LEU A 287 -7.66 -3.97 14.34
N GLU A 288 -6.71 -4.62 15.01
CA GLU A 288 -5.94 -4.03 16.11
C GLU A 288 -5.16 -2.79 15.64
N PHE A 289 -4.54 -2.86 14.46
CA PHE A 289 -3.83 -1.72 13.87
C PHE A 289 -4.75 -0.66 13.28
N SER A 290 -5.88 -1.04 12.67
CA SER A 290 -6.81 -0.10 12.06
C SER A 290 -7.53 0.77 13.08
N LYS A 291 -7.70 0.28 14.32
CA LYS A 291 -8.42 0.96 15.40
C LYS A 291 -9.79 1.47 14.90
N ASP A 292 -9.97 2.80 14.88
CA ASP A 292 -11.20 3.49 14.51
C ASP A 292 -11.27 3.90 13.04
N ASP A 293 -10.32 3.48 12.18
CA ASP A 293 -10.32 3.78 10.74
C ASP A 293 -11.59 3.19 10.06
N PRO A 294 -12.54 4.03 9.60
CA PRO A 294 -13.77 3.55 9.00
C PRO A 294 -13.57 2.91 7.62
N MET A 295 -12.50 3.25 6.90
CA MET A 295 -12.24 2.76 5.55
C MET A 295 -11.85 1.29 5.56
N TRP A 296 -10.95 0.87 6.45
CA TRP A 296 -10.49 -0.53 6.49
C TRP A 296 -11.41 -1.45 7.28
N ARG A 297 -12.09 -0.94 8.32
CA ARG A 297 -12.90 -1.74 9.24
C ARG A 297 -13.94 -2.60 8.53
N GLY A 298 -14.75 -1.99 7.64
CA GLY A 298 -15.77 -2.71 6.87
C GLY A 298 -15.20 -3.79 5.94
N TYR A 299 -14.00 -3.58 5.39
CA TYR A 299 -13.32 -4.57 4.55
C TYR A 299 -12.79 -5.76 5.35
N ILE A 300 -12.15 -5.48 6.48
CA ILE A 300 -11.51 -6.51 7.30
C ILE A 300 -12.59 -7.39 7.94
N LEU A 301 -13.58 -6.79 8.61
CA LEU A 301 -14.69 -7.53 9.24
C LEU A 301 -15.45 -8.39 8.23
N PHE A 302 -15.69 -7.87 7.04
CA PHE A 302 -16.34 -8.63 5.96
C PHE A 302 -15.55 -9.89 5.56
N ASN A 303 -14.23 -9.78 5.44
CA ASN A 303 -13.41 -10.93 5.08
C ASN A 303 -13.18 -11.90 6.24
N GLN A 304 -13.16 -11.40 7.47
CA GLN A 304 -13.15 -12.19 8.69
C GLN A 304 -14.44 -13.00 8.82
N ALA A 305 -15.63 -12.37 8.73
CA ALA A 305 -16.92 -13.04 8.76
C ALA A 305 -17.03 -14.18 7.74
N ARG A 306 -16.47 -13.98 6.53
CA ARG A 306 -16.40 -15.03 5.50
C ARG A 306 -15.50 -16.19 5.90
N THR A 307 -14.38 -15.91 6.55
CA THR A 307 -13.43 -16.93 7.03
C THR A 307 -14.05 -17.73 8.17
N GLU A 308 -14.64 -17.03 9.13
CA GLU A 308 -15.41 -17.58 10.25
C GLU A 308 -16.56 -18.46 9.77
N PHE A 309 -17.30 -18.03 8.74
CA PHE A 309 -18.37 -18.84 8.17
C PHE A 309 -17.85 -20.14 7.56
N ILE A 310 -16.72 -20.09 6.83
CA ILE A 310 -16.09 -21.29 6.29
C ILE A 310 -15.69 -22.23 7.42
N LYS A 311 -15.10 -21.72 8.51
CA LYS A 311 -14.75 -22.53 9.69
C LYS A 311 -16.00 -23.17 10.31
N HIS A 312 -17.08 -22.41 10.47
CA HIS A 312 -18.33 -22.92 11.03
C HIS A 312 -18.90 -24.07 10.18
N VAL A 313 -18.95 -23.90 8.85
CA VAL A 313 -19.50 -24.92 7.94
C VAL A 313 -18.57 -26.14 7.75
N MET A 314 -17.27 -25.92 7.58
CA MET A 314 -16.30 -26.98 7.26
C MET A 314 -15.72 -27.67 8.49
N LEU A 315 -15.51 -26.93 9.58
CA LEU A 315 -14.85 -27.44 10.79
C LEU A 315 -15.84 -27.71 11.94
N ARG A 316 -17.09 -27.24 11.85
CA ARG A 316 -18.10 -27.31 12.92
C ARG A 316 -17.62 -26.66 14.22
N GLU A 317 -16.90 -25.54 14.11
CA GLU A 317 -16.48 -24.77 15.27
C GLU A 317 -17.69 -24.00 15.84
N GLU A 318 -18.10 -24.34 17.07
CA GLU A 318 -19.27 -23.78 17.75
C GLU A 318 -19.05 -22.36 18.34
N TYR A 319 -17.78 -21.95 18.53
CA TYR A 319 -17.42 -20.73 19.25
C TYR A 319 -17.45 -19.45 18.42
N VAL A 320 -17.76 -19.53 17.13
CA VAL A 320 -17.65 -18.40 16.21
C VAL A 320 -19.05 -18.11 15.66
N ASP A 321 -19.57 -16.89 15.90
CA ASP A 321 -20.81 -16.42 15.29
C ASP A 321 -20.50 -15.54 14.06
N PRO A 322 -20.41 -16.13 12.86
CA PRO A 322 -20.10 -15.37 11.65
C PRO A 322 -21.20 -14.36 11.28
N LEU A 323 -22.40 -14.47 11.85
CA LEU A 323 -23.48 -13.54 11.59
C LEU A 323 -23.25 -12.21 12.30
N THR A 324 -22.80 -12.24 13.56
CA THR A 324 -22.46 -11.03 14.32
C THR A 324 -21.33 -10.25 13.64
N THR A 325 -20.25 -10.94 13.27
CA THR A 325 -19.13 -10.30 12.55
C THR A 325 -19.58 -9.71 11.20
N MET A 326 -20.53 -10.36 10.52
CA MET A 326 -21.10 -9.84 9.26
C MET A 326 -22.01 -8.63 9.51
N GLU A 327 -22.80 -8.61 10.58
CA GLU A 327 -23.60 -7.44 10.98
C GLU A 327 -22.70 -6.24 11.29
N ASP A 328 -21.62 -6.45 12.04
CA ASP A 328 -20.61 -5.41 12.31
C ASP A 328 -19.95 -4.92 11.01
N ALA A 329 -19.68 -5.82 10.06
CA ALA A 329 -19.16 -5.43 8.75
C ALA A 329 -20.16 -4.58 7.95
N ILE A 330 -21.44 -4.93 7.99
CA ILE A 330 -22.52 -4.17 7.32
C ILE A 330 -22.66 -2.79 7.96
N SER A 331 -22.67 -2.71 9.30
CA SER A 331 -22.75 -1.44 10.02
C SER A 331 -21.56 -0.53 9.71
N ALA A 332 -20.33 -1.07 9.72
CA ALA A 332 -19.14 -0.31 9.37
C ALA A 332 -19.18 0.22 7.92
N ARG A 333 -19.71 -0.55 6.97
CA ARG A 333 -19.89 -0.14 5.57
C ARG A 333 -20.97 0.91 5.41
N ALA A 334 -22.09 0.78 6.12
CA ALA A 334 -23.15 1.78 6.12
C ALA A 334 -22.65 3.13 6.65
N ASN A 335 -21.94 3.13 7.78
CA ASN A 335 -21.34 4.34 8.34
C ASN A 335 -20.33 4.99 7.38
N LEU A 336 -19.55 4.19 6.65
CA LEU A 336 -18.64 4.72 5.64
C LEU A 336 -19.39 5.33 4.46
N ASN A 337 -20.48 4.71 4.00
CA ASN A 337 -21.31 5.25 2.91
C ASN A 337 -21.95 6.59 3.32
N GLU A 338 -22.48 6.68 4.54
CA GLU A 338 -23.01 7.95 5.09
C GLU A 338 -21.94 9.06 5.09
N LEU A 339 -20.72 8.75 5.56
CA LEU A 339 -19.61 9.70 5.55
C LEU A 339 -19.26 10.17 4.13
N ILE A 340 -19.19 9.23 3.17
CA ILE A 340 -18.88 9.55 1.77
C ILE A 340 -19.96 10.43 1.16
N ASP A 341 -21.23 10.17 1.45
CA ASP A 341 -22.35 10.96 0.96
C ASP A 341 -22.34 12.38 1.54
N GLU A 342 -21.94 12.55 2.80
CA GLU A 342 -21.72 13.88 3.38
C GLU A 342 -20.58 14.65 2.68
N ILE A 343 -19.46 13.98 2.38
CA ILE A 343 -18.30 14.60 1.70
C ILE A 343 -18.63 15.02 0.26
N LEU A 344 -19.47 14.24 -0.41
CA LEU A 344 -19.81 14.41 -1.83
C LEU A 344 -21.22 14.98 -2.06
N ALA A 345 -21.83 15.57 -1.03
CA ALA A 345 -23.20 16.10 -1.06
C ALA A 345 -23.48 17.07 -2.23
N ASP A 346 -22.46 17.80 -2.69
CA ASP A 346 -22.57 18.75 -3.79
C ASP A 346 -22.59 18.11 -5.19
N GLN A 347 -22.34 16.80 -5.30
CA GLN A 347 -22.28 16.12 -6.60
C GLN A 347 -23.68 15.71 -7.09
N LYS A 348 -23.99 16.07 -8.34
CA LYS A 348 -25.26 15.68 -9.01
C LYS A 348 -25.32 14.20 -9.41
N GLN A 349 -24.17 13.54 -9.50
CA GLN A 349 -24.03 12.16 -9.94
C GLN A 349 -23.09 11.43 -8.99
N PHE A 350 -23.39 10.17 -8.72
CA PHE A 350 -22.54 9.31 -7.91
C PHE A 350 -21.18 9.12 -8.57
N SER A 351 -20.12 9.28 -7.78
CA SER A 351 -18.76 8.91 -8.16
C SER A 351 -18.62 7.38 -8.30
N VAL A 352 -17.57 6.94 -8.99
CA VAL A 352 -17.23 5.50 -9.07
C VAL A 352 -16.98 4.92 -7.68
N LEU A 353 -16.34 5.69 -6.80
CA LEU A 353 -16.08 5.28 -5.43
C LEU A 353 -17.38 5.10 -4.64
N GLN A 354 -18.33 6.04 -4.71
CA GLN A 354 -19.64 5.86 -4.07
C GLN A 354 -20.35 4.60 -4.58
N CYS A 355 -20.42 4.42 -5.90
CA CYS A 355 -21.01 3.22 -6.50
C CYS A 355 -20.32 1.94 -5.97
N HIS A 356 -18.99 1.97 -5.81
CA HIS A 356 -18.22 0.85 -5.33
C HIS A 356 -18.52 0.50 -3.87
N TYR A 357 -18.51 1.47 -2.96
CA TYR A 357 -18.77 1.20 -1.53
C TYR A 357 -20.24 0.82 -1.27
N LEU A 358 -21.19 1.43 -1.99
CA LEU A 358 -22.59 1.00 -2.00
C LEU A 358 -22.74 -0.45 -2.46
N TYR A 359 -22.10 -0.82 -3.58
CA TYR A 359 -22.11 -2.21 -4.06
C TYR A 359 -21.58 -3.17 -2.99
N GLN A 360 -20.51 -2.80 -2.28
CA GLN A 360 -19.94 -3.68 -1.27
C GLN A 360 -20.81 -3.84 -0.02
N GLU A 361 -21.51 -2.78 0.41
CA GLU A 361 -22.51 -2.88 1.48
C GLU A 361 -23.64 -3.83 1.06
N GLU A 362 -24.21 -3.63 -0.12
CA GLU A 362 -25.31 -4.45 -0.64
C GLU A 362 -24.90 -5.91 -0.84
N TYR A 363 -23.66 -6.14 -1.28
CA TYR A 363 -23.11 -7.48 -1.37
C TYR A 363 -22.93 -8.13 0.01
N ALA A 364 -22.49 -7.38 1.03
CA ALA A 364 -22.41 -7.91 2.40
C ALA A 364 -23.79 -8.28 2.95
N ARG A 365 -24.82 -7.45 2.71
CA ARG A 365 -26.21 -7.74 3.08
C ARG A 365 -26.76 -8.98 2.39
N LEU A 366 -26.49 -9.17 1.10
CA LEU A 366 -26.86 -10.39 0.36
C LEU A 366 -26.25 -11.63 1.02
N LEU A 367 -24.98 -11.54 1.38
CA LEU A 367 -24.23 -12.64 1.97
C LEU A 367 -24.73 -12.99 3.36
N TYR A 368 -25.06 -11.99 4.17
CA TYR A 368 -25.74 -12.20 5.45
C TYR A 368 -27.05 -12.99 5.29
N VAL A 369 -27.91 -12.58 4.34
CA VAL A 369 -29.16 -13.30 4.05
C VAL A 369 -28.87 -14.74 3.63
N SER A 370 -27.81 -14.96 2.86
CA SER A 370 -27.39 -16.29 2.40
C SER A 370 -26.87 -17.16 3.56
N TYR A 371 -26.14 -16.57 4.49
CA TYR A 371 -25.68 -17.22 5.72
C TYR A 371 -26.83 -17.62 6.63
N CYS A 372 -27.79 -16.72 6.87
CA CYS A 372 -28.97 -17.05 7.66
C CYS A 372 -29.74 -18.23 7.06
N LYS A 373 -29.97 -18.22 5.74
CA LYS A 373 -30.63 -19.33 5.03
C LYS A 373 -29.86 -20.64 5.15
N ALA A 374 -28.54 -20.62 4.97
CA ALA A 374 -27.68 -21.81 5.08
C ALA A 374 -27.67 -22.40 6.50
N LEU A 375 -27.85 -21.57 7.52
CA LEU A 375 -27.91 -21.97 8.93
C LEU A 375 -29.34 -22.26 9.42
N GLY A 376 -30.36 -22.11 8.57
CA GLY A 376 -31.77 -22.27 8.95
C GLY A 376 -32.29 -21.18 9.90
N LYS A 377 -31.63 -20.02 9.96
CA LYS A 377 -32.02 -18.85 10.76
C LYS A 377 -32.89 -17.90 9.94
N GLU A 378 -33.68 -17.07 10.62
CA GLU A 378 -34.45 -16.02 9.97
C GLU A 378 -33.52 -14.96 9.34
N ALA A 379 -33.81 -14.57 8.11
CA ALA A 379 -33.02 -13.59 7.36
C ALA A 379 -33.74 -12.24 7.30
N TYR A 380 -33.01 -11.16 7.55
CA TYR A 380 -33.50 -9.79 7.47
C TYR A 380 -32.64 -8.98 6.50
N TYR A 381 -33.29 -8.13 5.70
CA TYR A 381 -32.64 -7.18 4.80
C TYR A 381 -33.22 -5.79 5.08
N ARG A 382 -32.38 -4.86 5.54
CA ARG A 382 -32.76 -3.49 5.92
C ARG A 382 -34.02 -3.44 6.82
N GLY A 383 -34.08 -4.34 7.80
CA GLY A 383 -35.20 -4.44 8.75
C GLY A 383 -36.41 -5.24 8.25
N GLU A 384 -36.46 -5.61 6.97
CA GLU A 384 -37.53 -6.43 6.42
C GLU A 384 -37.18 -7.92 6.41
N ARG A 385 -38.10 -8.77 6.87
CA ARG A 385 -37.93 -10.22 6.86
C ARG A 385 -37.97 -10.76 5.42
N VAL A 386 -36.95 -11.51 5.04
CA VAL A 386 -36.81 -12.11 3.70
C VAL A 386 -37.25 -13.57 3.75
N GLN A 387 -38.41 -13.88 3.15
CA GLN A 387 -38.96 -15.25 3.13
C GLN A 387 -38.48 -16.07 1.93
N ASN A 388 -38.25 -15.45 0.77
CA ASN A 388 -37.81 -16.14 -0.44
C ASN A 388 -36.89 -15.25 -1.32
N ASN A 389 -36.26 -15.86 -2.33
CA ASN A 389 -35.32 -15.16 -3.21
C ASN A 389 -36.00 -14.08 -4.07
N ASP A 390 -37.26 -14.29 -4.47
CA ASP A 390 -38.02 -13.31 -5.25
C ASP A 390 -38.33 -12.03 -4.46
N GLN A 391 -38.60 -12.17 -3.17
CA GLN A 391 -38.79 -11.04 -2.26
C GLN A 391 -37.48 -10.26 -2.13
N TYR A 392 -36.36 -10.94 -1.92
CA TYR A 392 -35.04 -10.30 -1.90
C TYR A 392 -34.75 -9.53 -3.21
N ALA A 393 -35.01 -10.16 -4.35
CA ALA A 393 -34.81 -9.54 -5.65
C ALA A 393 -35.70 -8.31 -5.89
N LYS A 394 -36.85 -8.20 -5.22
CA LYS A 394 -37.68 -6.98 -5.25
C LYS A 394 -37.10 -5.88 -4.36
N LEU A 395 -36.63 -6.23 -3.16
CA LEU A 395 -36.07 -5.28 -2.19
C LEU A 395 -34.79 -4.60 -2.69
N ILE A 396 -34.00 -5.29 -3.51
CA ILE A 396 -32.73 -4.76 -4.04
C ILE A 396 -32.89 -3.90 -5.31
N ARG A 397 -34.05 -3.94 -5.99
CA ARG A 397 -34.28 -3.20 -7.25
C ARG A 397 -34.04 -1.69 -7.18
N PRO A 398 -34.42 -0.98 -6.11
CA PRO A 398 -34.14 0.45 -5.99
C PRO A 398 -32.63 0.73 -6.02
N PHE A 399 -31.86 -0.02 -5.23
CA PHE A 399 -30.40 0.13 -5.12
C PHE A 399 -29.67 -0.22 -6.40
N LEU A 400 -30.18 -1.18 -7.18
CA LEU A 400 -29.63 -1.45 -8.51
C LEU A 400 -29.64 -0.19 -9.40
N LYS A 401 -30.56 0.77 -9.22
CA LYS A 401 -30.56 2.00 -10.03
C LYS A 401 -29.37 2.92 -9.74
N GLU A 402 -28.86 2.87 -8.51
CA GLU A 402 -27.77 3.74 -8.01
C GLU A 402 -26.39 3.18 -8.36
N LEU A 403 -26.30 1.88 -8.67
CA LEU A 403 -25.06 1.21 -9.03
C LEU A 403 -24.68 1.42 -10.51
N ASN A 404 -23.37 1.38 -10.77
CA ASN A 404 -22.84 1.32 -12.14
C ASN A 404 -23.24 0.01 -12.87
N SER A 405 -23.06 -0.05 -14.20
CA SER A 405 -23.40 -1.23 -15.01
C SER A 405 -22.79 -2.52 -14.46
N THR A 406 -21.49 -2.50 -14.15
CA THR A 406 -20.76 -3.66 -13.64
C THR A 406 -21.28 -4.13 -12.28
N GLY A 407 -21.51 -3.21 -11.33
CA GLY A 407 -22.06 -3.50 -10.01
C GLY A 407 -23.47 -4.05 -10.08
N ARG A 408 -24.31 -3.48 -10.96
CA ARG A 408 -25.65 -4.01 -11.26
C ARG A 408 -25.59 -5.44 -11.76
N GLU A 409 -24.77 -5.72 -12.76
CA GLU A 409 -24.63 -7.06 -13.35
C GLU A 409 -24.15 -8.08 -12.33
N ARG A 410 -23.13 -7.74 -11.54
CA ARG A 410 -22.59 -8.63 -10.50
C ARG A 410 -23.64 -8.92 -9.43
N LEU A 411 -24.28 -7.90 -8.87
CA LEU A 411 -25.27 -8.07 -7.81
C LEU A 411 -26.51 -8.82 -8.31
N ALA A 412 -26.97 -8.51 -9.53
CA ALA A 412 -28.06 -9.22 -10.18
C ALA A 412 -27.72 -10.70 -10.41
N SER A 413 -26.50 -11.02 -10.85
CA SER A 413 -26.07 -12.40 -11.06
C SER A 413 -26.11 -13.23 -9.77
N LEU A 414 -25.71 -12.63 -8.64
CA LEU A 414 -25.66 -13.30 -7.35
C LEU A 414 -27.05 -13.49 -6.74
N SER A 415 -27.96 -12.52 -6.93
CA SER A 415 -29.35 -12.61 -6.47
C SER A 415 -30.19 -13.69 -7.18
N ARG A 416 -29.74 -14.15 -8.36
CA ARG A 416 -30.42 -15.16 -9.19
C ARG A 416 -29.96 -16.59 -8.88
N LEU A 417 -28.97 -16.76 -8.01
CA LEU A 417 -28.51 -18.10 -7.62
C LEU A 417 -29.54 -18.74 -6.66
N PRO A 418 -29.84 -20.04 -6.84
CA PRO A 418 -30.94 -20.73 -6.17
C PRO A 418 -30.78 -20.82 -4.65
#